data_AF-A0A3P9C7G4-F1
#
_entry.id   AF-A0A3P9C7G4-F1
#
_cell.length_a   1.000
_cell.length_b   1.000
_cell.length_c   1.000
_cell.angle_alpha   90.00
_cell.angle_beta   90.00
_cell.angle_gamma   90.00
#
_symmetry.space_group_name_H-M   'P 1'
#
loop_
_entity.id
_entity.type
_entity.pdbx_description
1 polymer ?
#
loop_
_entity_poly.entity_id
_entity_poly.type
_entity_poly.pdbx_seq_one_letter_code
_entity_poly.pdbx_strand_id
1 'polypeptide(L)'
;MKIHSEQNYSCAQAVGLLLNGFILKFYFHQVRQQASNSLMVYLKHLTAADFLLCLSLPLRIIHYASSSGIVYILHCSIGATSLYLNMYASILFMGCLPPPFSSLRRYLTIIHPSGTHILQTVRTAHIVSTVTWVFLLAPTITYNIMFFITHKPLTSDPGYCGPLFSTSFSILHKTFQISCTIIFLLVFISLVFFYYSTSRKVLQAQQRQLVSFSTDKLVKSRRNMLVLVSIFCLCFVPYHLARLPYTFLWTSCSVGQLLYYLKEVTTILSVLNVCLDPLVYFFLCKTFRAQVNFSMGSRMTTQATQESESTKQSNSN
;
A
#
# COMPACT_ATOMS: atom_id res chain seq x y z
N MET A 1 -5.77 8.63 -24.36
CA MET A 1 -4.93 8.14 -23.23
C MET A 1 -5.08 9.00 -21.97
N LYS A 2 -4.80 10.31 -22.01
CA LYS A 2 -4.95 11.21 -20.85
C LYS A 2 -6.31 11.08 -20.15
N ILE A 3 -7.40 11.09 -20.92
CA ILE A 3 -8.79 10.92 -20.41
C ILE A 3 -8.98 9.58 -19.66
N HIS A 4 -8.49 8.46 -20.21
CA HIS A 4 -8.56 7.17 -19.52
C HIS A 4 -7.72 7.15 -18.24
N SER A 5 -6.54 7.77 -18.25
CA SER A 5 -5.71 7.89 -17.04
C SER A 5 -6.37 8.78 -15.97
N GLU A 6 -6.93 9.92 -16.35
CA GLU A 6 -7.68 10.82 -15.47
C GLU A 6 -8.87 10.12 -14.81
N GLN A 7 -9.64 9.36 -15.59
CA GLN A 7 -10.78 8.59 -15.07
C GLN A 7 -10.32 7.50 -14.09
N ASN A 8 -9.23 6.79 -14.40
CA ASN A 8 -8.68 5.77 -13.50
C ASN A 8 -8.19 6.37 -12.17
N TYR A 9 -7.48 7.50 -12.20
CA TYR A 9 -7.03 8.19 -10.99
C TYR A 9 -8.20 8.74 -10.16
N SER A 10 -9.23 9.30 -10.82
CA SER A 10 -10.43 9.81 -10.15
C SER A 10 -11.22 8.70 -9.45
N CYS A 11 -11.41 7.57 -10.14
CA CYS A 11 -12.04 6.38 -9.56
C CYS A 11 -11.24 5.84 -8.37
N ALA A 12 -9.93 5.69 -8.51
CA ALA A 12 -9.05 5.22 -7.44
C ALA A 12 -9.07 6.16 -6.22
N GLN A 13 -9.10 7.47 -6.45
CA GLN A 13 -9.22 8.45 -5.38
C GLN A 13 -10.56 8.33 -4.64
N ALA A 14 -11.68 8.26 -5.37
CA ALA A 14 -13.01 8.16 -4.77
C ALA A 14 -13.14 6.87 -3.92
N VAL A 15 -12.77 5.72 -4.51
CA VAL A 15 -12.80 4.43 -3.81
C VAL A 15 -11.84 4.42 -2.62
N GLY A 16 -10.63 4.92 -2.82
CA GLY A 16 -9.60 5.03 -1.79
C GLY A 16 -10.05 5.84 -0.58
N LEU A 17 -10.60 7.04 -0.80
CA LEU A 17 -11.10 7.90 0.27
C LEU A 17 -12.27 7.26 1.03
N LEU A 18 -13.20 6.61 0.32
CA LEU A 18 -14.34 5.95 0.95
C LEU A 18 -13.89 4.79 1.84
N LEU A 19 -13.02 3.91 1.33
CA LEU A 19 -12.57 2.73 2.06
C LEU A 19 -11.65 3.09 3.24
N ASN A 20 -10.65 3.96 3.01
CA ASN A 20 -9.74 4.40 4.07
C ASN A 20 -10.47 5.29 5.09
N GLY A 21 -11.46 6.08 4.66
CA GLY A 21 -12.40 6.81 5.52
C GLY A 21 -13.15 5.91 6.48
N PHE A 22 -13.68 4.79 5.97
CA PHE A 22 -14.36 3.79 6.79
C PHE A 22 -13.42 3.15 7.82
N ILE A 23 -12.18 2.82 7.44
CA ILE A 23 -11.15 2.28 8.35
C ILE A 23 -10.80 3.29 9.45
N LEU A 24 -10.64 4.57 9.10
CA LEU A 24 -10.35 5.61 10.06
C LEU A 24 -11.50 5.80 11.07
N LYS A 25 -12.76 5.77 10.60
CA LYS A 25 -13.93 5.76 11.47
C LYS A 25 -13.93 4.56 12.41
N PHE A 26 -13.58 3.37 11.91
CA PHE A 26 -13.40 2.18 12.73
C PHE A 26 -12.35 2.40 13.82
N TYR A 27 -11.21 3.02 13.51
CA TYR A 27 -10.19 3.34 14.52
C TYR A 27 -10.68 4.27 15.60
N PHE A 28 -11.40 5.34 15.26
CA PHE A 28 -11.95 6.25 16.27
C PHE A 28 -12.93 5.54 17.22
N HIS A 29 -13.71 4.58 16.73
CA HIS A 29 -14.62 3.80 17.57
C HIS A 29 -13.87 2.73 18.40
N GLN A 30 -12.87 2.07 17.82
CA GLN A 30 -12.11 0.99 18.46
C GLN A 30 -11.13 1.47 19.54
N VAL A 31 -10.57 2.68 19.40
CA VAL A 31 -9.69 3.31 20.42
C VAL A 31 -10.38 3.39 21.79
N ARG A 32 -11.71 3.40 21.82
CA ARG A 32 -12.50 3.45 23.05
C ARG A 32 -12.66 2.11 23.77
N GLN A 33 -12.25 0.97 23.17
CA GLN A 33 -12.65 -0.37 23.63
C GLN A 33 -11.54 -1.43 23.73
N GLN A 34 -10.31 -1.25 23.23
CA GLN A 34 -9.29 -2.33 23.29
C GLN A 34 -7.81 -1.88 23.24
N ALA A 35 -6.93 -2.64 23.90
CA ALA A 35 -5.48 -2.54 23.81
C ALA A 35 -4.97 -2.64 22.35
N SER A 36 -4.15 -1.68 21.93
CA SER A 36 -3.52 -1.65 20.61
C SER A 36 -2.63 -2.90 20.43
N ASN A 37 -2.77 -3.60 19.30
CA ASN A 37 -1.80 -4.62 18.89
C ASN A 37 -0.80 -4.01 17.91
N SER A 38 0.44 -4.50 17.87
CA SER A 38 1.46 -4.09 16.88
C SER A 38 0.95 -4.08 15.44
N LEU A 39 0.14 -5.08 15.05
CA LEU A 39 -0.52 -5.12 13.74
C LEU A 39 -1.41 -3.91 13.48
N MET A 40 -2.12 -3.41 14.50
CA MET A 40 -2.99 -2.26 14.39
C MET A 40 -2.20 -0.97 14.15
N VAL A 41 -0.99 -0.88 14.72
CA VAL A 41 -0.09 0.27 14.53
C VAL A 41 0.38 0.34 13.07
N TYR A 42 0.86 -0.78 12.50
CA TYR A 42 1.29 -0.80 11.09
C TYR A 42 0.15 -0.49 10.13
N LEU A 43 -1.05 -1.04 10.39
CA LEU A 43 -2.23 -0.74 9.61
C LEU A 43 -2.62 0.75 9.70
N LYS A 44 -2.55 1.38 10.89
CA LYS A 44 -2.80 2.83 11.01
C LYS A 44 -1.85 3.67 10.15
N HIS A 45 -0.56 3.33 10.14
CA HIS A 45 0.41 4.05 9.31
C HIS A 45 0.22 3.79 7.82
N LEU A 46 -0.21 2.59 7.43
CA LEU A 46 -0.60 2.27 6.06
C LEU A 46 -1.80 3.11 5.61
N THR A 47 -2.87 3.17 6.43
CA THR A 47 -4.04 4.03 6.14
C THR A 47 -3.62 5.50 6.01
N ALA A 48 -2.71 5.97 6.89
CA ALA A 48 -2.23 7.34 6.83
C ALA A 48 -1.48 7.65 5.53
N ALA A 49 -0.64 6.72 5.06
CA ALA A 49 0.05 6.87 3.77
C ALA A 49 -0.95 6.91 2.60
N ASP A 50 -1.95 6.02 2.61
CA ASP A 50 -2.99 5.95 1.58
C ASP A 50 -3.81 7.25 1.50
N PHE A 51 -4.12 7.85 2.66
CA PHE A 51 -4.78 9.16 2.71
C PHE A 51 -3.92 10.27 2.11
N LEU A 52 -2.63 10.33 2.45
CA LEU A 52 -1.73 11.33 1.88
C LEU A 52 -1.66 11.19 0.36
N LEU A 53 -1.62 9.96 -0.17
CA LEU A 53 -1.69 9.74 -1.61
C LEU A 53 -3.03 10.23 -2.18
N CYS A 54 -4.17 9.84 -1.60
CA CYS A 54 -5.50 10.28 -2.04
C CYS A 54 -5.62 11.80 -2.15
N LEU A 55 -5.09 12.52 -1.17
CA LEU A 55 -5.10 13.99 -1.15
C LEU A 55 -4.20 14.61 -2.22
N SER A 56 -3.15 13.91 -2.63
CA SER A 56 -2.21 14.35 -3.66
C SER A 56 -2.64 14.00 -5.10
N LEU A 57 -3.53 13.02 -5.29
CA LEU A 57 -4.01 12.59 -6.62
C LEU A 57 -4.69 13.70 -7.45
N PRO A 58 -5.49 14.63 -6.86
CA PRO A 58 -6.03 15.78 -7.58
C PRO A 58 -4.98 16.61 -8.30
N LEU A 59 -3.80 16.79 -7.70
CA LEU A 59 -2.72 17.56 -8.33
C LEU A 59 -2.26 16.90 -9.63
N ARG A 60 -2.23 15.56 -9.68
CA ARG A 60 -1.92 14.81 -10.89
C ARG A 60 -3.03 14.92 -11.94
N ILE A 61 -4.29 14.86 -11.52
CA ILE A 61 -5.44 15.01 -12.43
C ILE A 61 -5.42 16.41 -13.07
N ILE A 62 -5.25 17.46 -12.25
CA ILE A 62 -5.18 18.85 -12.73
C ILE A 62 -3.95 19.04 -13.64
N HIS A 63 -2.83 18.36 -13.36
CA HIS A 63 -1.65 18.40 -14.22
C HIS A 63 -1.88 17.80 -15.61
N TYR A 64 -2.74 16.79 -15.76
CA TYR A 64 -3.11 16.28 -17.10
C TYR A 64 -4.02 17.25 -17.86
N ALA A 65 -4.91 17.95 -17.14
CA ALA A 65 -5.88 18.88 -17.69
C ALA A 65 -5.31 20.29 -17.95
N SER A 66 -4.30 20.72 -17.19
CA SER A 66 -3.74 22.07 -17.21
C SER A 66 -2.25 22.06 -17.50
N SER A 67 -1.81 22.91 -18.43
CA SER A 67 -0.38 23.14 -18.71
C SER A 67 0.22 24.28 -17.89
N SER A 68 -0.39 24.65 -16.77
CA SER A 68 0.13 25.74 -15.93
C SER A 68 1.41 25.34 -15.19
N GLY A 69 2.40 26.24 -15.18
CA GLY A 69 3.67 26.02 -14.50
C GLY A 69 3.53 25.85 -12.98
N ILE A 70 2.52 26.47 -12.37
CA ILE A 70 2.22 26.33 -10.93
C ILE A 70 1.77 24.90 -10.62
N VAL A 71 0.86 24.34 -11.42
CA VAL A 71 0.39 22.95 -11.25
C VAL A 71 1.53 21.96 -11.49
N TYR A 72 2.42 22.22 -12.45
CA TYR A 72 3.64 21.44 -12.65
C TYR A 72 4.52 21.41 -11.39
N ILE A 73 4.80 22.57 -10.81
CA ILE A 73 5.59 22.69 -9.57
C ILE A 73 4.92 21.93 -8.42
N LEU A 74 3.62 22.11 -8.22
CA LEU A 74 2.87 21.43 -7.15
C LEU A 74 2.83 19.92 -7.37
N HIS A 75 2.63 19.46 -8.60
CA HIS A 75 2.63 18.03 -8.92
C HIS A 75 4.02 17.42 -8.71
N CYS A 76 5.10 18.05 -9.17
CA CYS A 76 6.45 17.52 -9.01
C CYS A 76 6.96 17.57 -7.57
N SER A 77 6.61 18.62 -6.81
CA SER A 77 6.98 18.76 -5.41
C SER A 77 6.14 17.86 -4.50
N ILE A 78 4.81 17.89 -4.61
CA ILE A 78 3.90 17.23 -3.66
C ILE A 78 3.33 15.95 -4.24
N GLY A 79 2.83 15.96 -5.48
CA GLY A 79 2.16 14.82 -6.09
C GLY A 79 3.08 13.60 -6.29
N ALA A 80 4.19 13.80 -7.01
CA ALA A 80 5.14 12.75 -7.32
C ALA A 80 5.82 12.19 -6.06
N THR A 81 6.14 13.06 -5.11
CA THR A 81 6.76 12.64 -3.84
C THR A 81 5.79 11.90 -2.93
N SER A 82 4.51 12.30 -2.89
CA SER A 82 3.47 11.59 -2.14
C SER A 82 3.24 10.19 -2.69
N LEU A 83 3.26 10.01 -4.02
CA LEU A 83 3.17 8.68 -4.64
C LEU A 83 4.36 7.80 -4.25
N TYR A 84 5.57 8.35 -4.30
CA TYR A 84 6.78 7.64 -3.88
C TYR A 84 6.71 7.25 -2.41
N LEU A 85 6.37 8.21 -1.54
CA LEU A 85 6.24 8.00 -0.11
C LEU A 85 5.20 6.93 0.20
N ASN A 86 4.03 6.97 -0.44
CA ASN A 86 3.00 5.95 -0.26
C ASN A 86 3.48 4.56 -0.68
N MET A 87 4.11 4.46 -1.86
CA MET A 87 4.59 3.19 -2.38
C MET A 87 5.59 2.54 -1.42
N TYR A 88 6.59 3.28 -0.94
CA TYR A 88 7.61 2.73 -0.05
C TYR A 88 7.13 2.55 1.39
N ALA A 89 6.24 3.42 1.88
CA ALA A 89 5.56 3.19 3.15
C ALA A 89 4.77 1.88 3.10
N SER A 90 4.00 1.66 2.03
CA SER A 90 3.22 0.44 1.83
C SER A 90 4.10 -0.80 1.74
N ILE A 91 5.18 -0.76 0.96
CA ILE A 91 6.16 -1.85 0.87
C ILE A 91 6.76 -2.18 2.24
N LEU A 92 7.22 -1.18 2.99
CA LEU A 92 7.85 -1.38 4.29
C LEU A 92 6.84 -1.87 5.33
N PHE A 93 5.66 -1.26 5.42
CA PHE A 93 4.63 -1.69 6.37
C PHE A 93 4.10 -3.07 6.05
N MET A 94 3.83 -3.41 4.77
CA MET A 94 3.48 -4.78 4.37
C MET A 94 4.60 -5.78 4.68
N GLY A 95 5.85 -5.38 4.48
CA GLY A 95 7.04 -6.15 4.86
C GLY A 95 7.20 -6.31 6.37
N CYS A 96 6.69 -5.37 7.18
CA CYS A 96 6.69 -5.42 8.64
C CYS A 96 5.45 -6.10 9.24
N LEU A 97 4.41 -6.38 8.43
CA LEU A 97 3.23 -7.08 8.92
C LEU A 97 3.63 -8.44 9.54
N PRO A 98 2.83 -9.01 10.45
CA PRO A 98 3.19 -10.21 11.19
C PRO A 98 3.06 -11.55 10.42
N PRO A 99 3.25 -11.62 9.09
CA PRO A 99 3.76 -12.82 8.40
C PRO A 99 5.28 -12.85 8.00
N PRO A 100 5.90 -11.86 7.34
CA PRO A 100 7.31 -11.95 6.87
C PRO A 100 8.41 -12.01 7.94
N PHE A 101 8.37 -11.21 9.01
CA PHE A 101 9.49 -11.15 9.99
C PHE A 101 9.55 -12.26 11.00
N SER A 102 8.54 -13.12 11.05
CA SER A 102 8.64 -14.28 11.91
C SER A 102 8.88 -15.58 11.15
N SER A 103 9.72 -15.54 10.12
CA SER A 103 10.54 -16.70 9.77
C SER A 103 11.57 -17.04 10.87
N LEU A 104 11.80 -16.15 11.84
CA LEU A 104 12.38 -16.49 13.14
C LEU A 104 11.33 -17.11 14.13
N ARG A 105 10.14 -17.55 13.65
CA ARG A 105 9.03 -18.14 14.45
C ARG A 105 9.29 -19.51 15.05
N ARG A 106 10.31 -20.25 14.61
CA ARG A 106 10.44 -21.66 15.04
C ARG A 106 11.81 -22.08 15.51
N TYR A 107 12.89 -21.39 15.14
CA TYR A 107 14.18 -21.67 15.77
C TYR A 107 14.17 -21.21 17.24
N LEU A 108 13.62 -20.02 17.52
CA LEU A 108 13.51 -19.49 18.88
C LEU A 108 12.34 -20.07 19.69
N THR A 109 11.24 -20.52 19.08
CA THR A 109 10.13 -21.15 19.81
C THR A 109 10.43 -22.57 20.25
N ILE A 110 11.39 -23.26 19.61
CA ILE A 110 11.94 -24.52 20.12
C ILE A 110 12.83 -24.26 21.35
N ILE A 111 13.42 -23.06 21.44
CA ILE A 111 14.41 -22.71 22.47
C ILE A 111 13.80 -21.94 23.66
N HIS A 112 12.70 -21.19 23.48
CA HIS A 112 12.04 -20.41 24.54
C HIS A 112 10.50 -20.34 24.34
N PRO A 113 9.71 -21.12 25.12
CA PRO A 113 8.24 -21.17 25.01
C PRO A 113 7.50 -19.98 25.65
N SER A 114 8.18 -19.12 26.42
CA SER A 114 7.56 -18.14 27.32
C SER A 114 7.92 -16.67 27.05
N GLY A 115 8.60 -16.35 25.96
CA GLY A 115 9.03 -14.97 25.68
C GLY A 115 7.97 -14.17 24.92
N THR A 116 7.28 -13.25 25.60
CA THR A 116 6.53 -12.16 24.94
C THR A 116 7.43 -11.42 23.96
N HIS A 117 7.11 -11.54 22.68
CA HIS A 117 7.98 -11.20 21.56
C HIS A 117 8.19 -9.68 21.39
N ILE A 118 9.45 -9.24 21.40
CA ILE A 118 9.86 -7.83 21.32
C ILE A 118 9.25 -7.11 20.10
N LEU A 119 9.16 -7.72 18.91
CA LEU A 119 8.55 -7.15 17.70
C LEU A 119 7.01 -7.14 17.66
N GLN A 120 6.35 -7.93 18.52
CA GLN A 120 4.90 -7.87 18.70
C GLN A 120 4.47 -6.83 19.73
N THR A 121 5.44 -6.26 20.44
CA THR A 121 5.20 -5.17 21.37
C THR A 121 4.81 -3.92 20.60
N VAL A 122 3.75 -3.27 21.07
CA VAL A 122 3.25 -1.99 20.53
C VAL A 122 4.36 -0.95 20.44
N ARG A 123 5.25 -0.91 21.44
CA ARG A 123 6.42 -0.03 21.47
C ARG A 123 7.34 -0.22 20.27
N THR A 124 7.66 -1.45 19.91
CA THR A 124 8.52 -1.74 18.76
C THR A 124 7.82 -1.38 17.46
N ALA A 125 6.51 -1.62 17.34
CA ALA A 125 5.76 -1.20 16.17
C ALA A 125 5.78 0.33 15.99
N HIS A 126 5.69 1.10 17.08
CA HIS A 126 5.86 2.56 17.04
C HIS A 126 7.27 2.97 16.64
N ILE A 127 8.31 2.35 17.23
CA ILE A 127 9.71 2.68 16.90
C ILE A 127 9.98 2.39 15.41
N VAL A 128 9.64 1.19 14.93
CA VAL A 128 9.82 0.81 13.52
C VAL A 128 9.06 1.77 12.61
N SER A 129 7.81 2.11 12.95
CA SER A 129 7.02 3.04 12.13
C SER A 129 7.65 4.43 12.10
N THR A 130 8.08 4.97 13.24
CA THR A 130 8.77 6.28 13.30
C THR A 130 10.06 6.27 12.48
N VAL A 131 10.88 5.22 12.61
CA VAL A 131 12.11 5.07 11.81
C VAL A 131 11.80 5.00 10.32
N THR A 132 10.77 4.25 9.92
CA THR A 132 10.30 4.19 8.52
C THR A 132 9.90 5.58 8.03
N TRP A 133 9.12 6.35 8.79
CA TRP A 133 8.73 7.70 8.40
C TRP A 133 9.92 8.65 8.25
N VAL A 134 10.86 8.63 9.20
CA VAL A 134 12.09 9.45 9.11
C VAL A 134 12.90 9.07 7.88
N PHE A 135 13.07 7.77 7.62
CA PHE A 135 13.80 7.26 6.46
C PHE A 135 13.18 7.67 5.12
N LEU A 136 11.84 7.77 5.04
CA LEU A 136 11.14 8.17 3.82
C LEU A 136 11.03 9.70 3.65
N LEU A 137 10.79 10.42 4.74
CA LEU A 137 10.59 11.87 4.73
C LEU A 137 11.91 12.62 4.52
N ALA A 138 13.01 12.19 5.14
CA ALA A 138 14.27 12.94 5.05
C ALA A 138 14.78 13.09 3.59
N PRO A 139 14.84 12.04 2.75
CA PRO A 139 15.23 12.18 1.34
C PRO A 139 14.21 12.98 0.52
N THR A 140 12.92 12.81 0.84
CA THR A 140 11.82 13.53 0.16
C THR A 140 11.89 15.04 0.42
N ILE A 141 12.16 15.45 1.66
CA ILE A 141 12.33 16.85 2.04
C ILE A 141 13.56 17.43 1.35
N THR A 142 14.69 16.70 1.38
CA THR A 142 15.92 17.13 0.69
C THR A 142 15.71 17.30 -0.82
N TYR A 143 14.97 16.38 -1.46
CA TYR A 143 14.59 16.50 -2.87
C TYR A 143 13.74 17.75 -3.13
N ASN A 144 12.73 18.01 -2.30
CA ASN A 144 11.86 19.18 -2.45
C ASN A 144 12.62 20.49 -2.29
N ILE A 145 13.46 20.62 -1.26
CA ILE A 145 14.28 21.81 -1.04
C ILE A 145 15.16 22.07 -2.27
N MET A 146 15.83 21.02 -2.77
CA MET A 146 16.69 21.15 -3.94
C MET A 146 15.91 21.46 -5.23
N PHE A 147 14.72 20.89 -5.39
CA PHE A 147 13.82 21.19 -6.49
C PHE A 147 13.45 22.67 -6.51
N PHE A 148 13.03 23.25 -5.38
CA PHE A 148 12.69 24.67 -5.30
C PHE A 148 13.91 25.61 -5.52
N ILE A 149 15.11 25.23 -5.09
CA ILE A 149 16.33 26.03 -5.28
C ILE A 149 16.78 26.03 -6.74
N THR A 150 16.63 24.90 -7.45
CA THR A 150 17.26 24.69 -8.77
C THR A 150 16.29 24.84 -9.93
N HIS A 151 14.99 24.99 -9.66
CA HIS A 151 13.97 25.10 -10.71
C HIS A 151 14.14 26.39 -11.52
N LYS A 152 14.80 26.28 -12.68
CA LYS A 152 14.68 27.25 -13.77
C LYS A 152 13.36 27.02 -14.50
N PRO A 153 12.69 28.05 -15.03
CA PRO A 153 11.50 27.86 -15.86
C PRO A 153 11.90 27.03 -17.07
N LEU A 154 11.54 25.74 -17.09
CA LEU A 154 11.99 24.82 -18.12
C LEU A 154 10.96 24.70 -19.24
N THR A 155 11.44 24.97 -20.44
CA THR A 155 10.81 24.79 -21.76
C THR A 155 10.73 23.32 -22.22
N SER A 156 10.70 22.32 -21.33
CA SER A 156 10.87 20.92 -21.75
C SER A 156 9.92 19.91 -21.07
N ASP A 157 9.23 19.19 -21.95
CA ASP A 157 8.52 17.90 -21.86
C ASP A 157 7.49 17.69 -20.72
N PRO A 158 6.17 17.69 -21.01
CA PRO A 158 5.08 17.64 -20.02
C PRO A 158 4.90 16.32 -19.25
N GLY A 159 5.87 15.39 -19.31
CA GLY A 159 5.74 14.03 -18.75
C GLY A 159 6.71 13.64 -17.63
N TYR A 160 7.74 14.45 -17.35
CA TYR A 160 8.84 14.07 -16.47
C TYR A 160 9.14 15.16 -15.44
N CYS A 161 8.95 14.85 -14.14
CA CYS A 161 9.47 15.63 -13.02
C CYS A 161 10.97 15.33 -12.88
N GLY A 162 11.70 15.73 -13.92
CA GLY A 162 13.12 15.49 -14.09
C GLY A 162 13.89 16.64 -13.49
N PRO A 163 14.84 16.37 -12.60
CA PRO A 163 15.60 17.45 -12.05
C PRO A 163 16.85 17.77 -12.87
N LEU A 164 17.06 19.05 -13.16
CA LEU A 164 18.39 19.56 -13.50
C LEU A 164 19.18 19.70 -12.20
N PHE A 165 19.76 18.61 -11.69
CA PHE A 165 20.56 18.66 -10.46
C PHE A 165 22.07 18.66 -10.73
N SER A 166 22.82 19.27 -9.81
CA SER A 166 24.28 19.14 -9.72
C SER A 166 24.71 17.67 -9.59
N THR A 167 25.89 17.33 -10.12
CA THR A 167 26.45 15.97 -10.19
C THR A 167 26.37 15.21 -8.86
N SER A 168 26.67 15.88 -7.73
CA SER A 168 26.67 15.27 -6.39
C SER A 168 25.28 14.84 -5.92
N PHE A 169 24.24 15.64 -6.20
CA PHE A 169 22.87 15.30 -5.83
C PHE A 169 22.32 14.19 -6.72
N SER A 170 22.70 14.16 -8.01
CA SER A 170 22.37 13.06 -8.92
C SER A 170 22.88 11.71 -8.39
N ILE A 171 24.09 11.69 -7.82
CA ILE A 171 24.64 10.50 -7.16
C ILE A 171 23.80 10.11 -5.93
N LEU A 172 23.51 11.04 -5.03
CA LEU A 172 22.71 10.76 -3.82
C LEU A 172 21.31 10.24 -4.16
N HIS A 173 20.63 10.86 -5.13
CA HIS A 173 19.33 10.42 -5.60
C HIS A 173 19.40 9.03 -6.25
N LYS A 174 20.40 8.75 -7.08
CA LYS A 174 20.61 7.40 -7.65
C LYS A 174 20.86 6.36 -6.56
N THR A 175 21.73 6.67 -5.59
CA THR A 175 22.00 5.78 -4.45
C THR A 175 20.72 5.48 -3.68
N PHE A 176 19.91 6.49 -3.37
CA PHE A 176 18.63 6.30 -2.69
C PHE A 176 17.66 5.43 -3.49
N GLN A 177 17.55 5.63 -4.81
CA GLN A 177 16.72 4.79 -5.69
C GLN A 177 17.20 3.34 -5.74
N ILE A 178 18.52 3.12 -5.75
CA ILE A 178 19.12 1.78 -5.67
C ILE A 178 18.79 1.14 -4.31
N SER A 179 19.01 1.85 -3.21
CA SER A 179 18.66 1.37 -1.86
C SER A 179 17.18 0.99 -1.76
N CYS A 180 16.30 1.82 -2.31
CA CYS A 180 14.87 1.55 -2.35
C CYS A 180 14.51 0.32 -3.21
N THR A 181 15.22 0.11 -4.32
CA THR A 181 15.08 -1.12 -5.13
C THR A 181 15.51 -2.36 -4.35
N ILE A 182 16.62 -2.28 -3.62
CA ILE A 182 17.11 -3.38 -2.78
C ILE A 182 16.08 -3.69 -1.68
N ILE A 183 15.55 -2.66 -1.00
CA ILE A 183 14.50 -2.82 0.01
C ILE A 183 13.27 -3.53 -0.58
N PHE A 184 12.81 -3.10 -1.75
CA PHE A 184 11.70 -3.75 -2.45
C PHE A 184 11.99 -5.24 -2.71
N LEU A 185 13.18 -5.59 -3.23
CA LEU A 185 13.56 -6.97 -3.49
C LEU A 185 13.61 -7.81 -2.21
N LEU A 186 14.18 -7.27 -1.13
CA LEU A 186 14.24 -7.95 0.17
C LEU A 186 12.85 -8.24 0.73
N VAL A 187 11.95 -7.26 0.68
CA VAL A 187 10.55 -7.45 1.12
C VAL A 187 9.84 -8.47 0.23
N PHE A 188 10.00 -8.37 -1.09
CA PHE A 188 9.40 -9.29 -2.05
C PHE A 188 9.83 -10.74 -1.81
N ILE A 189 11.15 -10.99 -1.72
CA ILE A 189 11.71 -12.32 -1.45
C ILE A 189 11.20 -12.84 -0.10
N SER A 190 11.16 -12.01 0.93
CA SER A 190 10.64 -12.37 2.26
C SER A 190 9.17 -12.80 2.20
N LEU A 191 8.33 -12.05 1.49
CA LEU A 191 6.91 -12.36 1.31
C LEU A 191 6.69 -13.68 0.56
N VAL A 192 7.41 -13.90 -0.55
CA VAL A 192 7.33 -15.13 -1.35
C VAL A 192 7.82 -16.34 -0.55
N PHE A 193 8.96 -16.21 0.13
CA PHE A 193 9.51 -17.25 1.00
C PHE A 193 8.50 -17.65 2.08
N PHE A 194 7.86 -16.66 2.71
CA PHE A 194 6.91 -16.92 3.78
C PHE A 194 5.61 -17.55 3.28
N TYR A 195 5.11 -17.13 2.12
CA TYR A 195 3.98 -17.78 1.44
C TYR A 195 4.30 -19.25 1.17
N TYR A 196 5.46 -19.54 0.57
CA TYR A 196 5.87 -20.90 0.26
C TYR A 196 6.07 -21.77 1.51
N SER A 197 6.70 -21.21 2.55
CA SER A 197 6.87 -21.87 3.85
C SER A 197 5.52 -22.24 4.49
N THR A 198 4.56 -21.32 4.47
CA THR A 198 3.22 -21.58 5.01
C THR A 198 2.45 -22.60 4.16
N SER A 199 2.55 -22.51 2.84
CA SER A 199 1.92 -23.48 1.94
C SER A 199 2.43 -24.90 2.18
N ARG A 200 3.76 -25.07 2.32
CA ARG A 200 4.37 -26.36 2.66
C ARG A 200 3.88 -26.89 4.01
N LYS A 201 3.77 -26.04 5.04
CA LYS A 201 3.24 -26.46 6.35
C LYS A 201 1.79 -26.90 6.30
N VAL A 202 0.95 -26.21 5.50
CA VAL A 202 -0.44 -26.62 5.28
C VAL A 202 -0.48 -27.99 4.60
N LEU A 203 0.33 -28.19 3.55
CA LEU A 203 0.39 -29.46 2.84
C LEU A 203 0.84 -30.61 3.76
N GLN A 204 1.87 -30.39 4.58
CA GLN A 204 2.34 -31.36 5.56
C GLN A 204 1.30 -31.67 6.64
N ALA A 205 0.55 -30.68 7.12
CA ALA A 205 -0.50 -30.88 8.12
C ALA A 205 -1.69 -31.68 7.55
N GLN A 206 -2.05 -31.43 6.29
CA GLN A 206 -3.08 -32.18 5.56
C GLN A 206 -2.64 -33.63 5.30
N GLN A 207 -1.40 -33.84 4.87
CA GLN A 207 -0.86 -35.17 4.59
C GLN A 207 -0.73 -36.03 5.85
N ARG A 208 -0.49 -35.42 7.03
CA ARG A 208 -0.47 -36.11 8.31
C ARG A 208 -1.87 -36.44 8.88
N GLN A 209 -2.94 -36.20 8.11
CA GLN A 209 -4.35 -36.37 8.53
C GLN A 209 -4.66 -35.75 9.90
N LEU A 210 -3.99 -34.64 10.26
CA LEU A 210 -4.36 -33.86 11.45
C LEU A 210 -5.62 -33.06 11.13
N VAL A 211 -6.78 -33.72 11.19
CA VAL A 211 -8.11 -33.10 11.15
C VAL A 211 -8.33 -32.41 12.50
N SER A 212 -7.76 -31.21 12.63
CA SER A 212 -7.77 -30.43 13.87
C SER A 212 -7.91 -28.95 13.57
N PHE A 213 -8.44 -28.20 14.55
CA PHE A 213 -8.53 -26.74 14.62
C PHE A 213 -7.22 -26.00 14.25
N SER A 214 -6.06 -26.65 14.40
CA SER A 214 -4.77 -26.12 13.94
C SER A 214 -4.67 -26.00 12.41
N THR A 215 -5.26 -26.94 11.68
CA THR A 215 -5.20 -27.00 10.21
C THR A 215 -6.04 -25.89 9.58
N ASP A 216 -7.23 -25.60 10.11
CA ASP A 216 -8.06 -24.48 9.66
C ASP A 216 -7.38 -23.12 9.87
N LYS A 217 -6.70 -22.94 11.00
CA LYS A 217 -5.90 -21.73 11.26
C LYS A 217 -4.78 -21.58 10.25
N LEU A 218 -4.11 -22.66 9.87
CA LEU A 218 -3.02 -22.65 8.88
C LEU A 218 -3.54 -22.38 7.46
N VAL A 219 -4.67 -22.98 7.05
CA VAL A 219 -5.32 -22.72 5.76
C VAL A 219 -5.75 -21.26 5.64
N LYS A 220 -6.36 -20.71 6.71
CA LYS A 220 -6.71 -19.28 6.78
C LYS A 220 -5.48 -18.38 6.70
N SER A 221 -4.40 -18.74 7.41
CA SER A 221 -3.13 -18.03 7.37
C SER A 221 -2.53 -18.02 5.96
N ARG A 222 -2.52 -19.17 5.27
CA ARG A 222 -2.09 -19.30 3.85
C ARG A 222 -2.91 -18.39 2.93
N ARG A 223 -4.23 -18.39 3.08
CA ARG A 223 -5.12 -17.51 2.28
C ARG A 223 -4.81 -16.04 2.52
N ASN A 224 -4.61 -15.63 3.77
CA ASN A 224 -4.27 -14.24 4.10
C ASN A 224 -2.93 -13.81 3.49
N MET A 225 -1.92 -14.69 3.51
CA MET A 225 -0.63 -14.42 2.87
C MET A 225 -0.72 -14.38 1.36
N LEU A 226 -1.50 -15.28 0.76
CA LEU A 226 -1.73 -15.27 -0.68
C LEU A 226 -2.30 -13.93 -1.12
N VAL A 227 -3.34 -13.44 -0.43
CA VAL A 227 -3.92 -12.12 -0.72
C VAL A 227 -2.88 -11.01 -0.59
N LEU A 228 -2.10 -11.01 0.50
CA LEU A 228 -1.05 -10.00 0.71
C LEU A 228 0.01 -10.02 -0.41
N VAL A 229 0.51 -11.20 -0.77
CA VAL A 229 1.49 -11.37 -1.86
C VAL A 229 0.89 -10.96 -3.19
N SER A 230 -0.36 -11.35 -3.48
CA SER A 230 -1.03 -10.99 -4.73
C SER A 230 -1.21 -9.48 -4.87
N ILE A 231 -1.63 -8.78 -3.81
CA ILE A 231 -1.76 -7.31 -3.82
C ILE A 231 -0.39 -6.66 -4.02
N PHE A 232 0.63 -7.11 -3.29
CA PHE A 232 2.00 -6.61 -3.44
C PHE A 232 2.54 -6.80 -4.86
N CYS A 233 2.36 -7.98 -5.43
CA CYS A 233 2.75 -8.30 -6.80
C CYS A 233 2.03 -7.42 -7.80
N LEU A 234 0.71 -7.27 -7.67
CA LEU A 234 -0.09 -6.49 -8.60
C LEU A 234 0.29 -5.00 -8.56
N CYS A 235 0.48 -4.43 -7.37
CA CYS A 235 0.67 -2.98 -7.22
C CYS A 235 2.11 -2.53 -7.45
N PHE A 236 3.11 -3.33 -7.04
CA PHE A 236 4.50 -2.84 -6.93
C PHE A 236 5.48 -3.49 -7.90
N VAL A 237 5.31 -4.76 -8.27
CA VAL A 237 6.24 -5.46 -9.18
C VAL A 237 6.25 -4.83 -10.58
N PRO A 238 5.11 -4.51 -11.22
CA PRO A 238 5.09 -3.90 -12.55
C PRO A 238 5.85 -2.56 -12.58
N TYR A 239 5.69 -1.74 -11.55
CA TYR A 239 6.38 -0.44 -11.43
C TYR A 239 7.90 -0.61 -11.35
N HIS A 240 8.38 -1.50 -10.49
CA HIS A 240 9.82 -1.74 -10.35
C HIS A 240 10.42 -2.39 -11.60
N LEU A 241 9.66 -3.28 -12.27
CA LEU A 241 10.10 -3.94 -13.51
C LEU A 241 10.17 -2.96 -14.68
N ALA A 242 9.20 -2.03 -14.82
CA ALA A 242 9.21 -1.03 -15.89
C ALA A 242 10.25 0.09 -15.67
N ARG A 243 10.65 0.34 -14.42
CA ARG A 243 11.68 1.33 -14.08
C ARG A 243 13.08 0.92 -14.53
N LEU A 244 13.39 -0.37 -14.53
CA LEU A 244 14.68 -0.91 -14.97
C LEU A 244 14.99 -0.55 -16.44
N PRO A 245 14.18 -0.93 -17.44
CA PRO A 245 14.42 -0.58 -18.84
C PRO A 245 14.32 0.93 -19.09
N TYR A 246 13.49 1.68 -18.35
CA TYR A 246 13.45 3.14 -18.46
C TYR A 246 14.82 3.77 -18.13
N THR A 247 15.57 3.21 -17.18
CA THR A 247 16.88 3.75 -16.79
C THR A 247 17.97 3.41 -17.81
N PHE A 248 17.86 2.27 -18.51
CA PHE A 248 18.89 1.74 -19.42
C PHE A 248 18.63 1.96 -20.92
N LEU A 249 17.36 2.07 -21.36
CA LEU A 249 16.96 2.14 -22.78
C LEU A 249 16.41 3.51 -23.20
N TRP A 250 16.37 4.52 -22.33
CA TRP A 250 15.85 5.86 -22.64
C TRP A 250 16.57 6.54 -23.82
N THR A 251 17.79 6.14 -24.12
CA THR A 251 18.60 6.67 -25.22
C THR A 251 18.16 6.20 -26.62
N SER A 252 17.27 5.19 -26.72
CA SER A 252 16.81 4.66 -28.00
C SER A 252 15.51 5.35 -28.44
N CYS A 253 15.60 6.22 -29.44
CA CYS A 253 14.53 7.09 -29.96
C CYS A 253 13.21 6.36 -30.32
N SER A 254 13.27 5.06 -30.66
CA SER A 254 12.11 4.23 -31.05
C SER A 254 11.30 3.68 -29.85
N VAL A 255 11.90 3.60 -28.66
CA VAL A 255 11.31 2.88 -27.50
C VAL A 255 10.66 3.84 -26.48
N GLY A 256 10.87 5.16 -26.64
CA GLY A 256 10.42 6.17 -25.68
C GLY A 256 8.90 6.20 -25.44
N GLN A 257 8.10 6.06 -26.51
CA GLN A 257 6.65 6.09 -26.39
C GLN A 257 6.09 4.84 -25.68
N LEU A 258 6.61 3.65 -25.99
CA LEU A 258 6.26 2.41 -25.29
C LEU A 258 6.65 2.47 -23.80
N LEU A 259 7.82 3.02 -23.48
CA LEU A 259 8.27 3.21 -22.10
C LEU A 259 7.37 4.20 -21.34
N TYR A 260 6.92 5.26 -22.00
CA TYR A 260 5.92 6.17 -21.42
C TYR A 260 4.61 5.45 -21.11
N TYR A 261 4.08 4.67 -22.06
CA TYR A 261 2.87 3.86 -21.85
C TYR A 261 3.01 2.89 -20.67
N LEU A 262 4.11 2.14 -20.63
CA LEU A 262 4.41 1.21 -19.54
C LEU A 262 4.54 1.91 -18.20
N LYS A 263 5.22 3.07 -18.15
CA LYS A 263 5.34 3.88 -16.94
C LYS A 263 3.97 4.33 -16.42
N GLU A 264 3.09 4.82 -17.28
CA GLU A 264 1.77 5.30 -16.85
C GLU A 264 0.89 4.15 -16.35
N VAL A 265 0.83 3.04 -17.09
CA VAL A 265 0.08 1.84 -16.66
C VAL A 265 0.57 1.34 -15.31
N THR A 266 1.89 1.17 -15.16
CA THR A 266 2.48 0.66 -13.91
C THR A 266 2.32 1.62 -12.74
N THR A 267 2.21 2.92 -13.01
CA THR A 267 1.90 3.93 -11.99
C THR A 267 0.43 3.89 -11.57
N ILE A 268 -0.50 3.60 -12.48
CA ILE A 268 -1.92 3.36 -12.11
C ILE A 268 -2.00 2.12 -11.23
N LEU A 269 -1.28 1.04 -11.58
CA LEU A 269 -1.25 -0.19 -10.77
C LEU A 269 -0.71 0.08 -9.35
N SER A 270 0.28 0.95 -9.18
CA SER A 270 0.77 1.30 -7.84
C SER A 270 -0.24 2.14 -7.03
N VAL A 271 -1.02 3.01 -7.70
CA VAL A 271 -2.09 3.78 -7.04
C VAL A 271 -3.26 2.88 -6.61
N LEU A 272 -3.53 1.78 -7.32
CA LEU A 272 -4.56 0.81 -6.91
C LEU A 272 -4.31 0.21 -5.51
N ASN A 273 -3.08 0.28 -5.00
CA ASN A 273 -2.75 -0.11 -3.62
C ASN A 273 -3.70 0.52 -2.60
N VAL A 274 -4.01 1.81 -2.75
CA VAL A 274 -4.91 2.56 -1.87
C VAL A 274 -6.30 1.93 -1.77
N CYS A 275 -6.76 1.29 -2.85
CA CYS A 275 -8.06 0.62 -2.90
C CYS A 275 -8.00 -0.82 -2.38
N LEU A 276 -6.84 -1.46 -2.48
CA LEU A 276 -6.64 -2.88 -2.14
C LEU A 276 -6.17 -3.09 -0.71
N ASP A 277 -5.50 -2.09 -0.10
CA ASP A 277 -5.08 -2.12 1.28
C ASP A 277 -6.22 -2.44 2.25
N PRO A 278 -7.43 -1.84 2.15
CA PRO A 278 -8.61 -2.25 2.92
C PRO A 278 -8.93 -3.75 2.93
N LEU A 279 -8.63 -4.47 1.85
CA LEU A 279 -8.78 -5.93 1.81
C LEU A 279 -7.77 -6.61 2.74
N VAL A 280 -6.54 -6.11 2.80
CA VAL A 280 -5.51 -6.56 3.76
C VAL A 280 -6.04 -6.45 5.20
N TYR A 281 -6.75 -5.37 5.55
CA TYR A 281 -7.37 -5.21 6.89
C TYR A 281 -8.46 -6.26 7.11
N PHE A 282 -9.32 -6.50 6.13
CA PHE A 282 -10.38 -7.51 6.23
C PHE A 282 -9.83 -8.93 6.45
N PHE A 283 -8.73 -9.29 5.78
CA PHE A 283 -8.13 -10.61 5.95
C PHE A 283 -7.30 -10.73 7.23
N LEU A 284 -6.57 -9.69 7.63
CA LEU A 284 -5.66 -9.73 8.78
C LEU A 284 -6.32 -9.39 10.12
N CYS A 285 -7.32 -8.50 10.15
CA CYS A 285 -7.97 -8.05 11.39
C CYS A 285 -9.35 -8.71 11.57
N LYS A 286 -9.43 -9.63 12.54
CA LYS A 286 -10.68 -10.35 12.87
C LYS A 286 -11.79 -9.40 13.37
N THR A 287 -11.43 -8.42 14.21
CA THR A 287 -12.37 -7.45 14.78
C THR A 287 -12.97 -6.57 13.70
N PHE A 288 -12.14 -6.07 12.78
CA PHE A 288 -12.61 -5.31 11.62
C PHE A 288 -13.55 -6.14 10.74
N ARG A 289 -13.17 -7.38 10.42
CA ARG A 289 -14.04 -8.30 9.67
C ARG A 289 -15.38 -8.55 10.36
N ALA A 290 -15.39 -8.74 11.68
CA ALA A 290 -16.61 -8.95 12.45
C ALA A 290 -17.53 -7.71 12.38
N GLN A 291 -16.97 -6.51 12.50
CA GLN A 291 -17.75 -5.27 12.41
C GLN A 291 -18.28 -5.01 11.00
N VAL A 292 -17.50 -5.28 9.95
CA VAL A 292 -17.98 -5.19 8.56
C VAL A 292 -19.14 -6.16 8.33
N ASN A 293 -18.99 -7.41 8.77
CA ASN A 293 -20.04 -8.42 8.67
C ASN A 293 -21.29 -8.04 9.47
N PHE A 294 -21.13 -7.48 10.67
CA PHE A 294 -22.24 -7.00 11.48
C PHE A 294 -22.96 -5.81 10.83
N SER A 295 -22.22 -4.83 10.30
CA SER A 295 -22.79 -3.70 9.58
C SER A 295 -23.53 -4.14 8.30
N MET A 296 -23.04 -5.17 7.62
CA MET A 296 -23.67 -5.71 6.41
C MET A 296 -24.93 -6.52 6.77
N GLY A 297 -24.87 -7.34 7.82
CA GLY A 297 -26.01 -8.09 8.34
C GLY A 297 -27.13 -7.17 8.85
N SER A 298 -26.79 -6.14 9.64
CA SER A 298 -27.75 -5.16 10.15
C SER A 298 -28.42 -4.35 9.02
N ARG A 299 -27.69 -4.01 7.95
CA ARG A 299 -28.27 -3.37 6.75
C ARG A 299 -29.23 -4.29 6.01
N MET A 300 -28.89 -5.57 5.83
CA MET A 300 -29.80 -6.55 5.25
C MET A 300 -31.07 -6.74 6.08
N THR A 301 -30.96 -6.80 7.41
CA THR A 301 -32.14 -6.90 8.30
C THR A 301 -33.01 -5.64 8.21
N THR A 302 -32.41 -4.45 8.20
CA THR A 302 -33.16 -3.18 8.11
C THR A 302 -33.87 -3.04 6.76
N GLN A 303 -33.23 -3.47 5.68
CA GLN A 303 -33.81 -3.43 4.33
C GLN A 303 -34.95 -4.45 4.17
N ALA A 304 -34.82 -5.65 4.75
CA ALA A 304 -35.88 -6.65 4.77
C ALA A 304 -37.09 -6.23 5.62
N THR A 305 -36.87 -5.52 6.73
CA THR A 305 -37.96 -4.96 7.55
C THR A 305 -38.70 -3.85 6.79
N GLN A 306 -37.99 -2.97 6.08
CA GLN A 306 -38.61 -1.91 5.26
C GLN A 306 -39.40 -2.46 4.07
N GLU A 307 -38.93 -3.51 3.39
CA GLU A 307 -39.70 -4.21 2.33
C GLU A 307 -40.93 -4.94 2.88
N SER A 308 -40.83 -5.50 4.10
CA SER A 308 -41.97 -6.16 4.75
C SER A 308 -43.05 -5.17 5.21
N GLU A 309 -42.66 -3.97 5.64
CA GLU A 309 -43.59 -2.89 6.02
C GLU A 309 -44.27 -2.26 4.80
N SER A 310 -43.54 -2.01 3.71
CA SER A 310 -44.12 -1.47 2.47
C SER A 310 -45.10 -2.44 1.79
N THR A 311 -44.83 -3.74 1.83
CA THR A 311 -45.72 -4.78 1.29
C THR A 311 -47.02 -4.90 2.10
N LYS A 312 -46.96 -4.72 3.42
CA LYS A 312 -48.17 -4.70 4.28
C LYS A 312 -49.04 -3.47 4.02
N GLN A 313 -48.42 -2.33 3.74
CA GLN A 313 -49.13 -1.08 3.45
C GLN A 313 -49.80 -1.10 2.05
N SER A 314 -49.22 -1.81 1.08
CA SER A 314 -49.82 -1.99 -0.26
C SER A 314 -50.99 -2.98 -0.29
N ASN A 315 -51.09 -3.91 0.67
CA ASN A 315 -52.18 -4.89 0.77
C ASN A 315 -53.36 -4.42 1.64
N SER A 316 -53.27 -3.23 2.26
CA SER A 316 -54.35 -2.62 3.06
C SER A 316 -55.10 -1.50 2.32
N ASN A 317 -54.72 -1.19 1.08
CA ASN A 317 -55.46 -0.31 0.16
C ASN A 317 -56.09 -1.14 -0.95
#